data_AF-A0A7V9DIQ9-F1
#
_entry.id   AF-A0A7V9DIQ9-F1
#
_cell.length_a   1.000
_cell.length_b   1.000
_cell.length_c   1.000
_cell.angle_alpha   90.00
_cell.angle_beta   90.00
_cell.angle_gamma   90.00
#
_symmetry.space_group_name_H-M   'P 1'
#
loop_
_entity.id
_entity.type
_entity.pdbx_description
1 polymer ?
#
loop_
_entity_poly.entity_id
_entity_poly.type
_entity_poly.pdbx_seq_one_letter_code
_entity_poly.pdbx_strand_id
1 'polypeptide(L)'
;MIFRRGRFDELVRRQLDAFAGDEAELLEEAREGERTYDAAEREDAEEAYSDFQLVLEAGAERLAAIRDAYAATLDEETEEAYADAFARAARKRFPKLTGEL
;
A
#
# COMPACT_ATOMS: atom_id res chain seq x y z
N MET A 1 16.04 16.52 15.73
CA MET A 1 15.33 17.28 14.68
C MET A 1 13.84 17.05 14.85
N ILE A 2 13.05 18.11 15.05
CA ILE A 2 11.59 18.02 14.99
C ILE A 2 11.23 17.85 13.52
N PHE A 3 10.82 16.65 13.12
CA PHE A 3 10.25 16.43 11.80
C PHE A 3 9.01 17.34 11.68
N ARG A 4 9.08 18.37 10.82
CA ARG A 4 7.91 19.18 10.48
C ARG A 4 6.89 18.22 9.89
N ARG A 5 5.79 17.97 10.61
CA ARG A 5 4.63 17.29 10.04
C ARG A 5 4.19 18.06 8.81
N GLY A 6 4.17 17.40 7.65
CA GLY A 6 3.57 17.92 6.44
C GLY A 6 2.06 18.14 6.62
N ARG A 7 1.47 19.00 5.78
CA ARG A 7 0.05 19.39 5.90
C ARG A 7 -0.92 18.19 5.85
N PHE A 8 -0.52 17.09 5.22
CA PHE A 8 -1.32 15.87 5.05
C PHE A 8 -0.91 14.72 5.95
N ASP A 9 0.14 14.86 6.76
CA ASP A 9 0.72 13.73 7.50
C ASP A 9 -0.28 13.04 8.44
N GLU A 10 -1.12 13.82 9.12
CA GLU A 10 -2.13 13.25 10.01
C GLU A 10 -3.27 12.58 9.24
N LEU A 11 -3.74 13.21 8.15
CA LEU A 11 -4.79 12.65 7.30
C LEU A 11 -4.35 11.33 6.69
N VAL A 12 -3.21 11.33 6.02
CA VAL A 12 -2.64 10.15 5.36
C VAL A 12 -2.39 9.05 6.37
N ARG A 13 -1.89 9.38 7.57
CA ARG A 13 -1.74 8.38 8.64
C ARG A 13 -3.07 7.72 8.97
N ARG A 14 -4.15 8.48 9.12
CA ARG A 14 -5.48 7.94 9.43
C ARG A 14 -6.05 7.12 8.28
N GLN A 15 -5.86 7.53 7.02
CA GLN A 15 -6.26 6.75 5.85
C GLN A 15 -5.54 5.41 5.78
N LEU A 16 -4.22 5.41 6.04
CA LEU A 16 -3.43 4.17 6.09
C LEU A 16 -3.74 3.31 7.34
N ASP A 17 -4.18 3.94 8.44
CA ASP A 17 -4.70 3.21 9.62
C ASP A 17 -6.04 2.53 9.29
N ALA A 18 -6.94 3.22 8.57
CA ALA A 18 -8.20 2.65 8.10
C ALA A 18 -7.96 1.49 7.13
N PHE A 19 -7.11 1.68 6.11
CA PHE A 19 -6.69 0.62 5.20
C PHE A 19 -6.15 -0.61 5.95
N ALA A 20 -5.28 -0.41 6.96
CA ALA A 20 -4.72 -1.51 7.73
C ALA A 20 -5.77 -2.29 8.55
N GLY A 21 -6.84 -1.62 8.97
CA GLY A 21 -7.95 -2.24 9.70
C GLY A 21 -8.93 -2.95 8.76
N ASP A 22 -9.32 -2.27 7.69
CA ASP A 22 -10.33 -2.75 6.73
C ASP A 22 -9.79 -3.91 5.87
N GLU A 23 -8.52 -3.85 5.48
CA GLU A 23 -7.85 -4.84 4.64
C GLU A 23 -6.90 -5.73 5.47
N ALA A 24 -7.19 -5.93 6.76
CA ALA A 24 -6.34 -6.72 7.66
C ALA A 24 -6.15 -8.16 7.18
N GLU A 25 -7.19 -8.79 6.66
CA GLU A 25 -7.16 -10.15 6.10
C GLU A 25 -6.26 -10.21 4.85
N LEU A 26 -6.42 -9.27 3.92
CA LEU A 26 -5.58 -9.16 2.72
C LEU A 26 -4.10 -8.95 3.09
N LEU A 27 -3.82 -8.16 4.13
CA LEU A 27 -2.47 -7.95 4.62
C LEU A 27 -1.86 -9.21 5.26
N GLU A 28 -2.67 -10.05 5.91
CA GLU A 28 -2.22 -11.37 6.38
C GLU A 28 -1.99 -12.33 5.22
N GLU A 29 -2.87 -12.32 4.21
CA GLU A 29 -2.73 -13.12 3.00
C GLU A 29 -1.43 -12.76 2.25
N ALA A 30 -1.09 -11.47 2.16
CA ALA A 30 0.18 -11.03 1.56
C ALA A 30 1.38 -11.57 2.35
N ARG A 31 1.30 -11.57 3.68
CA ARG A 31 2.35 -12.16 4.53
C ARG A 31 2.45 -13.66 4.37
N GLU A 32 1.33 -14.35 4.15
CA GLU A 32 1.29 -15.78 3.94
C GLU A 32 1.84 -16.17 2.56
N GLY A 33 1.41 -15.47 1.50
CA GLY A 33 1.94 -15.64 0.15
C GLY A 33 3.45 -15.47 0.09
N GLU A 34 3.99 -14.45 0.77
CA GLU A 34 5.45 -14.25 0.88
C GLU A 34 6.14 -15.45 1.54
N ARG A 35 5.61 -15.97 2.65
CA ARG A 35 6.18 -17.15 3.33
C ARG A 35 6.08 -18.41 2.47
N THR A 36 4.98 -18.58 1.76
CA THR A 36 4.77 -19.72 0.85
C THR A 36 5.79 -19.66 -0.28
N TYR A 37 5.96 -18.49 -0.90
CA TYR A 37 6.98 -18.27 -1.92
C TYR A 37 8.40 -18.50 -1.40
N ASP A 38 8.75 -17.94 -0.25
CA ASP A 38 10.08 -18.09 0.35
C ASP A 38 10.40 -19.56 0.74
N ALA A 39 9.37 -20.36 1.02
CA ALA A 39 9.49 -21.77 1.38
C ALA A 39 9.34 -22.74 0.19
N ALA A 40 8.90 -22.25 -0.98
CA ALA A 40 8.59 -23.08 -2.13
C ALA A 40 9.84 -23.75 -2.71
N GLU A 41 9.69 -25.01 -3.12
CA GLU A 41 10.71 -25.66 -3.92
C GLU A 41 10.76 -25.05 -5.32
N ARG A 42 11.87 -25.27 -6.04
CA ARG A 42 12.10 -24.64 -7.35
C ARG A 42 11.00 -24.91 -8.39
N GLU A 43 10.31 -26.04 -8.28
CA GLU A 43 9.23 -26.42 -9.19
C GLU A 43 7.91 -25.68 -8.89
N ASP A 44 7.66 -25.33 -7.63
CA ASP A 44 6.44 -24.66 -7.17
C ASP A 44 6.63 -23.13 -7.00
N ALA A 45 7.88 -22.65 -7.01
CA ALA A 45 8.22 -21.25 -6.76
C ALA A 45 7.56 -20.27 -7.74
N GLU A 46 7.31 -20.67 -9.00
CA GLU A 46 6.65 -19.82 -9.98
C GLU A 46 5.15 -19.63 -9.64
N GLU A 47 4.46 -20.72 -9.29
CA GLU A 47 3.06 -20.68 -8.87
C GLU A 47 2.91 -19.88 -7.57
N ALA A 48 3.73 -20.18 -6.55
CA ALA A 48 3.73 -19.46 -5.28
C ALA A 48 4.04 -17.97 -5.45
N TYR A 49 4.95 -17.61 -6.36
CA TYR A 49 5.21 -16.21 -6.69
C TYR A 49 4.02 -15.55 -7.38
N SER A 50 3.40 -16.23 -8.35
CA SER A 50 2.23 -15.72 -9.05
C SER A 50 1.07 -15.45 -8.10
N ASP A 51 0.78 -16.37 -7.18
CA ASP A 51 -0.24 -16.19 -6.15
C ASP A 51 0.08 -15.02 -5.24
N PHE A 52 1.33 -14.91 -4.78
CA PHE A 52 1.77 -13.77 -3.97
C PHE A 52 1.62 -12.43 -4.71
N GLN A 53 1.97 -12.37 -6.00
CA GLN A 53 1.82 -11.16 -6.81
C GLN A 53 0.36 -10.71 -6.92
N LEU A 54 -0.60 -11.63 -7.09
CA LEU A 54 -2.02 -11.29 -7.16
C LEU A 54 -2.51 -10.60 -5.87
N VAL A 55 -2.03 -11.06 -4.72
CA VAL A 55 -2.38 -10.45 -3.43
C VAL A 55 -1.75 -9.06 -3.29
N LEU A 56 -0.51 -8.88 -3.75
CA LEU A 56 0.13 -7.57 -3.76
C LEU A 56 -0.59 -6.58 -4.68
N GLU A 57 -0.99 -7.02 -5.88
CA GLU A 57 -1.75 -6.21 -6.84
C GLU A 57 -3.08 -5.76 -6.24
N ALA A 58 -3.84 -6.69 -5.65
CA ALA A 58 -5.09 -6.36 -4.95
C ALA A 58 -4.86 -5.31 -3.84
N GLY A 59 -3.80 -5.45 -3.03
CA GLY A 59 -3.47 -4.46 -1.99
C GLY A 59 -3.06 -3.10 -2.55
N ALA A 60 -2.32 -3.08 -3.66
CA ALA A 60 -1.93 -1.86 -4.36
C ALA A 60 -3.14 -1.11 -4.94
N GLU A 61 -4.07 -1.84 -5.57
CA GLU A 61 -5.32 -1.29 -6.11
C GLU A 61 -6.17 -0.64 -5.01
N ARG A 62 -6.29 -1.29 -3.84
CA ARG A 62 -7.03 -0.72 -2.69
C ARG A 62 -6.38 0.55 -2.15
N LEU A 63 -5.05 0.60 -2.06
CA LEU A 63 -4.33 1.82 -1.69
C LEU A 63 -4.55 2.94 -2.72
N ALA A 64 -4.47 2.62 -4.02
CA ALA A 64 -4.72 3.58 -5.08
C ALA A 64 -6.15 4.12 -5.03
N ALA A 65 -7.15 3.26 -4.82
CA ALA A 65 -8.54 3.66 -4.70
C ALA A 65 -8.77 4.66 -3.54
N ILE A 66 -8.15 4.45 -2.38
CA ILE A 66 -8.23 5.38 -1.24
C ILE A 66 -7.59 6.73 -1.59
N ARG A 67 -6.42 6.71 -2.23
CA ARG A 67 -5.73 7.91 -2.69
C ARG A 67 -6.62 8.67 -3.67
N ASP A 68 -7.05 8.01 -4.73
CA ASP A 68 -7.74 8.62 -5.87
C ASP A 68 -9.11 9.16 -5.46
N ALA A 69 -9.83 8.45 -4.59
CA ALA A 69 -11.12 8.92 -4.07
C ALA A 69 -11.01 10.24 -3.30
N TYR A 70 -9.96 10.44 -2.51
CA TYR A 70 -9.75 11.71 -1.80
C TYR A 70 -9.14 12.77 -2.71
N ALA A 71 -8.18 12.39 -3.56
CA ALA A 71 -7.54 13.26 -4.54
C ALA A 71 -8.58 13.95 -5.45
N ALA A 72 -9.58 13.22 -5.92
CA ALA A 72 -10.67 13.72 -6.75
C ALA A 72 -11.53 14.83 -6.10
N THR A 73 -11.37 15.09 -4.79
CA THR A 73 -12.08 16.16 -4.07
C THR A 73 -11.28 17.46 -3.99
N LEU A 74 -10.02 17.45 -4.43
CA LEU A 74 -9.06 18.55 -4.31
C LEU A 74 -8.92 19.32 -5.63
N ASP A 75 -8.40 20.53 -5.54
CA ASP A 75 -7.85 21.23 -6.72
C ASP A 75 -6.51 20.61 -7.13
N GLU A 76 -6.11 20.82 -8.39
CA GLU A 76 -4.93 20.21 -9.02
C GLU A 76 -3.62 20.44 -8.23
N GLU A 77 -3.41 21.64 -7.68
CA GLU A 77 -2.21 21.95 -6.88
C GLU A 77 -2.21 21.18 -5.55
N THR A 78 -3.37 21.12 -4.90
CA THR A 78 -3.53 20.42 -3.62
C THR A 78 -3.52 18.91 -3.79
N GLU A 79 -4.02 18.41 -4.92
CA GLU A 79 -4.04 17.01 -5.33
C GLU A 79 -2.63 16.42 -5.39
N GLU A 80 -1.73 17.04 -6.15
CA GLU A 80 -0.35 16.57 -6.33
C GLU A 80 0.38 16.50 -4.97
N ALA A 81 0.26 17.54 -4.15
CA ALA A 81 0.87 17.59 -2.83
C ALA A 81 0.32 16.51 -1.87
N TYR A 82 -0.95 16.14 -2.00
CA TYR A 82 -1.56 15.04 -1.26
C TYR A 82 -1.08 13.69 -1.77
N ALA A 83 -1.10 13.45 -3.09
CA ALA A 83 -0.67 12.21 -3.71
C ALA A 83 0.79 11.87 -3.34
N ASP A 84 1.67 12.87 -3.35
CA ASP A 84 3.06 12.74 -2.91
C ASP A 84 3.19 12.37 -1.43
N ALA A 85 2.38 12.98 -0.57
CA ALA A 85 2.38 12.67 0.87
C ALA A 85 1.87 11.24 1.11
N PHE A 86 0.81 10.85 0.40
CA PHE A 86 0.24 9.51 0.45
C PHE A 86 1.24 8.46 -0.01
N ALA A 87 1.82 8.61 -1.21
CA ALA A 87 2.78 7.68 -1.78
C ALA A 87 4.01 7.49 -0.87
N ARG A 88 4.56 8.58 -0.31
CA ARG A 88 5.69 8.49 0.64
C ARG A 88 5.33 7.73 1.91
N ALA A 89 4.15 7.98 2.48
CA ALA A 89 3.72 7.28 3.69
C ALA A 89 3.36 5.82 3.43
N ALA A 90 2.70 5.53 2.30
CA ALA A 90 2.36 4.18 1.86
C ALA A 90 3.63 3.35 1.63
N ARG A 91 4.61 3.87 0.88
CA ARG A 91 5.91 3.21 0.66
C ARG A 91 6.66 2.90 1.95
N LYS A 92 6.55 3.78 2.95
CA LYS A 92 7.16 3.56 4.26
C LYS A 92 6.46 2.46 5.06
N ARG A 93 5.13 2.35 4.96
CA ARG A 93 4.32 1.47 5.80
C ARG A 93 4.09 0.10 5.18
N PHE A 94 3.89 0.06 3.87
CA PHE A 94 3.55 -1.13 3.08
C PHE A 94 4.50 -1.28 1.88
N PRO A 95 5.82 -1.40 2.10
CA PRO A 95 6.82 -1.33 1.04
C PRO A 95 6.61 -2.35 -0.09
N LYS A 96 6.01 -3.50 0.21
CA LYS A 96 5.74 -4.59 -0.74
C LYS A 96 4.55 -4.30 -1.66
N LEU A 97 3.54 -3.57 -1.17
CA LEU A 97 2.36 -3.17 -1.96
C LEU A 97 2.66 -1.99 -2.90
N THR A 98 3.74 -1.26 -2.64
CA THR A 98 4.05 0.00 -3.33
C THR A 98 5.21 -0.13 -4.31
N GLY A 99 5.56 -1.36 -4.73
CA GLY A 99 6.70 -1.60 -5.63
C GLY A 99 6.59 -0.84 -6.96
N GLU A 100 5.37 -0.56 -7.41
CA GLU A 100 5.06 0.12 -8.68
C GLU A 100 4.24 1.43 -8.53
N LEU A 101 3.90 1.81 -7.28
CA LEU A 101 3.21 3.08 -6.97
C LEU A 101 4.12 4.29 -7.11
#